data_AF-A0A0Q6S3T3-F1
#
_entry.id   AF-A0A0Q6S3T3-F1
#
_cell.length_a   1.000
_cell.length_b   1.000
_cell.length_c   1.000
_cell.angle_alpha   90.00
_cell.angle_beta   90.00
_cell.angle_gamma   90.00
#
_symmetry.space_group_name_H-M   'P 1'
#
loop_
_entity.id
_entity.type
_entity.pdbx_description
1 polymer ?
#
loop_
_entity_poly.entity_id
_entity_poly.type
_entity_poly.pdbx_seq_one_letter_code
_entity_poly.pdbx_strand_id
1 'polypeptide(L)'
;MEPLNLVAEPKGNSVVDMLVATSRLPSDYPTTLFSGERAPQATITDVAVSIPSDRVRASGTVQWPKKLPPNPETDFAVVRVRQLATVADGHEWVRN
;
A
#
# COMPACT_ATOMS: atom_id res chain seq x y z
N MET A 1 8.45 2.82 0.61
CA MET A 1 8.64 2.29 1.98
C MET A 1 8.55 0.78 1.90
N GLU A 2 9.39 0.07 2.65
CA GLU A 2 9.27 -1.38 2.77
C GLU A 2 7.95 -1.72 3.49
N PRO A 3 7.15 -2.69 2.99
CA PRO A 3 5.92 -3.10 3.65
C PRO A 3 6.24 -3.74 5.00
N LEU A 4 5.47 -3.37 6.04
CA LEU A 4 5.73 -3.88 7.38
C LEU A 4 5.34 -5.35 7.59
N ASN A 5 4.64 -5.97 6.63
CA ASN A 5 4.20 -7.37 6.65
C ASN A 5 3.60 -7.76 8.02
N LEU A 6 2.58 -7.01 8.45
CA LEU A 6 2.01 -7.19 9.78
C LEU A 6 1.36 -8.58 9.93
N VAL A 7 1.65 -9.24 11.05
CA VAL A 7 1.10 -10.55 11.41
C VAL A 7 -0.35 -10.44 11.94
N ALA A 8 -0.73 -9.26 12.43
CA ALA A 8 -2.07 -8.95 12.90
C ALA A 8 -2.42 -7.48 12.61
N GLU A 9 -3.70 -7.19 12.45
CA GLU A 9 -4.18 -5.82 12.26
C GLU A 9 -3.88 -4.94 13.49
N PRO A 10 -3.37 -3.71 13.32
CA PRO A 10 -3.15 -2.80 14.44
C PRO A 10 -4.47 -2.46 15.14
N LYS A 11 -4.47 -2.44 16.47
CA LYS A 11 -5.68 -2.27 17.27
C LYS A 11 -6.31 -0.90 17.04
N GLY A 12 -7.59 -0.87 16.65
CA GLY A 12 -8.37 0.37 16.48
C GLY A 12 -8.12 1.10 15.16
N ASN A 13 -7.28 0.54 14.30
CA ASN A 13 -7.06 1.04 12.95
C ASN A 13 -7.99 0.34 11.96
N SER A 14 -8.18 0.97 10.80
CA SER A 14 -8.71 0.29 9.62
C SER A 14 -7.56 -0.08 8.69
N VAL A 15 -7.64 -1.26 8.08
CA VAL A 15 -6.79 -1.62 6.95
C VAL A 15 -7.64 -1.45 5.69
N VAL A 16 -7.11 -0.70 4.73
CA VAL A 16 -7.74 -0.52 3.42
C VAL A 16 -6.96 -1.32 2.40
N ASP A 17 -7.63 -2.31 1.81
CA ASP A 17 -7.13 -3.05 0.65
C ASP A 17 -7.40 -2.25 -0.63
N MET A 18 -6.37 -2.12 -1.46
CA MET A 18 -6.38 -1.31 -2.68
C MET A 18 -5.78 -2.09 -3.84
N LEU A 19 -6.52 -2.19 -4.94
CA LEU A 19 -5.99 -2.65 -6.22
C LEU A 19 -5.39 -1.48 -6.99
N VAL A 20 -4.08 -1.52 -7.21
CA VAL A 20 -3.33 -0.51 -7.96
C VAL A 20 -3.04 -1.06 -9.35
N ALA A 21 -3.68 -0.49 -10.37
CA ALA A 21 -3.37 -0.73 -11.78
C ALA A 21 -2.61 0.48 -12.35
N THR A 22 -1.37 0.29 -12.80
CA THR A 22 -0.51 1.39 -13.24
C THR A 22 0.29 1.03 -14.49
N SER A 23 0.57 2.03 -15.33
CA SER A 23 1.49 1.91 -16.47
C SER A 23 2.91 2.36 -16.12
N ARG A 24 3.23 2.57 -14.84
CA ARG A 24 4.58 2.98 -14.43
C ARG A 24 5.53 1.78 -14.47
N LEU A 25 6.78 2.04 -14.84
CA LEU A 25 7.83 1.03 -14.83
C LEU A 25 8.12 0.58 -13.38
N PRO A 26 8.12 -0.73 -13.08
CA PRO A 26 8.57 -1.23 -11.78
C PRO A 26 9.97 -0.73 -11.44
N SER A 27 10.21 -0.43 -10.16
CA SER A 27 11.55 -0.04 -9.72
C SER A 27 12.40 -1.27 -9.38
N ASP A 28 13.72 -1.12 -9.52
CA ASP A 28 14.69 -2.10 -9.03
C ASP A 28 14.95 -1.95 -7.52
N TYR A 29 14.43 -0.91 -6.87
CA TYR A 29 14.63 -0.63 -5.44
C TYR A 29 13.45 -1.14 -4.60
N PRO A 30 13.67 -1.94 -3.54
CA PRO A 30 12.59 -2.54 -2.74
C PRO A 30 11.74 -1.51 -1.98
N THR A 31 12.26 -0.30 -1.75
CA THR A 31 11.55 0.78 -1.06
C THR A 31 10.75 1.68 -2.00
N THR A 32 10.77 1.44 -3.31
CA THR A 32 10.05 2.21 -4.32
C THR A 32 9.36 1.22 -5.25
N LEU A 33 8.03 1.18 -5.29
CA LEU A 33 7.37 0.16 -6.14
C LEU A 33 7.50 0.46 -7.63
N PHE A 34 7.41 1.74 -8.01
CA PHE A 34 7.39 2.18 -9.39
C PHE A 34 8.24 3.45 -9.57
N SER A 35 8.89 3.56 -10.73
CA SER A 35 9.69 4.74 -11.09
C SER A 35 8.83 5.85 -11.72
N GLY A 36 9.51 6.89 -12.23
CA GLY A 36 8.89 7.96 -13.01
C GLY A 36 8.47 7.54 -14.43
N GLU A 37 9.09 6.49 -14.97
CA GLU A 37 8.97 6.07 -16.36
C GLU A 37 7.69 5.25 -16.61
N ARG A 38 7.35 5.07 -17.89
CA ARG A 38 6.24 4.20 -18.31
C ARG A 38 6.75 2.84 -18.78
N ALA A 39 6.00 1.79 -18.45
CA ALA A 39 6.20 0.45 -19.00
C ALA A 39 5.29 0.22 -20.22
N PRO A 40 5.68 -0.68 -21.15
CA PRO A 40 4.83 -1.07 -22.28
C PRO A 40 3.57 -1.83 -21.85
N GLN A 41 3.61 -2.49 -20.68
CA GLN A 41 2.49 -3.21 -20.09
C GLN A 41 2.12 -2.61 -18.73
N ALA A 42 0.83 -2.60 -18.42
CA ALA A 42 0.37 -2.23 -17.09
C ALA A 42 0.64 -3.36 -16.08
N THR A 43 0.95 -2.97 -14.85
CA THR A 43 1.09 -3.88 -13.71
C THR A 43 -0.10 -3.72 -12.77
N ILE A 44 -0.53 -4.82 -12.19
CA ILE A 44 -1.60 -4.86 -11.18
C ILE A 44 -0.97 -5.29 -9.85
N THR A 45 -1.26 -4.56 -8.78
CA THR A 45 -0.68 -4.81 -7.46
C THR A 45 -1.73 -4.61 -6.38
N ASP A 46 -1.84 -5.60 -5.51
CA ASP A 46 -2.66 -5.56 -4.30
C ASP A 46 -1.83 -4.93 -3.18
N VAL A 47 -2.32 -3.80 -2.66
CA VAL A 47 -1.66 -3.01 -1.62
C VAL A 47 -2.61 -2.85 -0.46
N ALA A 48 -2.16 -3.13 0.77
CA ALA A 48 -2.91 -2.83 1.98
C ALA A 48 -2.25 -1.71 2.76
N VAL A 49 -3.05 -0.73 3.17
CA VAL A 49 -2.60 0.43 3.96
C VAL A 49 -3.33 0.45 5.30
N SER A 50 -2.57 0.44 6.38
CA SER A 50 -3.09 0.75 7.72
C SER A 50 -3.34 2.25 7.81
N ILE A 51 -4.56 2.62 8.16
CA ILE A 51 -4.98 3.98 8.45
C ILE A 51 -5.13 4.11 9.97
N PRO A 52 -4.36 5.01 10.62
CA PRO A 52 -4.47 5.20 12.05
C PRO A 52 -5.83 5.81 12.41
N SER A 53 -6.35 5.49 13.60
CA SER A 53 -7.67 5.96 14.03
C SER A 53 -7.79 7.49 14.06
N ASP A 54 -9.00 8.02 13.90
CA ASP A 54 -9.30 9.46 13.97
C ASP A 54 -9.01 10.08 15.35
N ARG A 55 -8.75 9.26 16.38
CA ARG A 55 -8.28 9.74 17.70
C ARG A 55 -6.83 10.22 17.67
N VAL A 56 -6.03 9.67 16.76
CA VAL A 56 -4.58 9.94 16.65
C VAL A 56 -4.20 10.64 15.34
N ARG A 57 -5.09 10.68 14.35
CA ARG A 57 -4.92 11.44 13.11
C ARG A 57 -6.00 12.51 12.95
N ALA A 58 -5.66 13.64 12.32
CA ALA A 58 -6.64 14.60 11.84
C ALA A 58 -7.15 14.22 10.44
N SER A 59 -8.44 13.87 10.31
CA SER A 59 -9.06 13.57 9.01
C SER A 59 -9.05 14.76 8.06
N GLY A 60 -8.74 14.52 6.78
CA GLY A 60 -8.69 15.54 5.73
C GLY A 60 -7.35 16.27 5.59
N THR A 61 -6.33 15.93 6.39
CA THR A 61 -4.98 16.50 6.27
C THR A 61 -4.01 15.52 5.63
N VAL A 62 -2.97 16.05 4.97
CA VAL A 62 -1.81 15.25 4.54
C VAL A 62 -0.90 15.02 5.73
N GLN A 63 -0.54 13.77 5.98
CA GLN A 63 0.32 13.38 7.10
C GLN A 63 1.47 12.51 6.60
N TRP A 64 2.66 12.80 7.12
CA TRP A 64 3.87 12.02 6.89
C TRP A 64 4.32 11.38 8.21
N PRO A 65 4.88 10.17 8.16
CA PRO A 65 5.44 9.55 9.36
C PRO A 65 6.62 10.39 9.86
N LYS A 66 6.70 10.58 11.19
CA LYS A 66 7.78 11.36 11.83
C LYS A 66 9.14 10.66 11.75
N LYS A 67 9.13 9.33 11.59
CA LYS A 67 10.31 8.47 11.52
C LYS A 67 10.00 7.31 10.57
N LEU A 68 11.04 6.81 9.90
CA LEU A 68 10.98 5.56 9.15
C LEU A 68 11.65 4.43 9.96
N PRO A 69 11.10 3.19 9.92
CA PRO A 69 9.81 2.83 9.33
C PRO A 69 8.61 3.47 10.07
N PRO A 70 7.45 3.65 9.40
CA PRO A 70 6.26 4.22 10.03
C PRO A 70 5.73 3.30 11.14
N ASN A 71 5.10 3.86 12.17
CA ASN A 71 4.36 3.08 13.17
C ASN A 71 2.88 2.99 12.75
N PRO A 72 2.34 1.81 12.38
CA PRO A 72 0.95 1.68 11.96
C PRO A 72 -0.07 2.24 12.96
N GLU A 73 0.20 2.15 14.26
CA GLU A 73 -0.73 2.64 15.29
C GLU A 73 -0.90 4.17 15.28
N THR A 74 0.07 4.90 14.74
CA THR A 74 0.10 6.38 14.76
C THR A 74 0.24 7.02 13.39
N ASP A 75 0.71 6.28 12.39
CA ASP A 75 1.04 6.75 11.06
C ASP A 75 0.33 5.90 9.99
N PHE A 76 0.11 6.50 8.82
CA PHE A 76 -0.21 5.73 7.64
C PHE A 76 0.95 4.81 7.29
N ALA A 77 0.66 3.51 7.16
CA ALA A 77 1.69 2.51 6.89
C ALA A 77 1.24 1.54 5.80
N VAL A 78 2.11 1.27 4.83
CA VAL A 78 1.92 0.16 3.89
C VAL A 78 2.24 -1.14 4.63
N VAL A 79 1.25 -2.01 4.76
CA VAL A 79 1.36 -3.25 5.55
C VAL A 79 1.44 -4.50 4.67
N ARG A 80 1.04 -4.38 3.40
CA ARG A 80 1.10 -5.47 2.42
C ARG A 80 1.32 -4.92 1.03
N VAL A 81 2.19 -5.57 0.26
CA VAL A 81 2.33 -5.37 -1.18
C VAL A 81 2.46 -6.73 -1.82
N ARG A 82 1.57 -7.03 -2.75
CA ARG A 82 1.58 -8.28 -3.52
C ARG A 82 1.27 -7.97 -4.98
N GLN A 83 2.28 -8.10 -5.84
CA GLN A 83 2.06 -8.01 -7.27
C GLN A 83 1.19 -9.20 -7.72
N LEU A 84 0.17 -8.92 -8.53
CA LEU A 84 -0.65 -9.94 -9.15
C LEU A 84 -0.02 -10.34 -10.49
N ALA A 85 0.03 -11.63 -10.78
CA ALA A 85 0.76 -12.14 -11.93
C ALA A 85 0.01 -11.88 -13.24
N THR A 86 -1.33 -11.89 -13.18
CA THR A 86 -2.18 -11.77 -14.37
C THR A 86 -3.32 -10.78 -14.19
N VAL A 87 -3.91 -10.34 -15.31
CA VAL A 87 -5.15 -9.54 -15.31
C VAL A 87 -6.32 -10.32 -14.71
N ALA A 88 -6.35 -11.64 -14.91
CA ALA A 88 -7.39 -12.50 -14.35
C ALA A 88 -7.34 -12.50 -12.80
N ASP A 89 -6.15 -12.54 -12.20
CA ASP A 89 -5.96 -12.42 -10.74
C ASP A 89 -6.53 -11.08 -10.23
N GLY A 90 -6.34 -9.99 -10.98
CA GLY A 90 -6.90 -8.68 -10.66
C GLY A 90 -8.44 -8.68 -10.69
N HIS A 91 -9.04 -9.34 -11.68
CA HIS A 91 -10.50 -9.49 -11.72
C HIS A 91 -11.03 -10.37 -10.58
N GLU A 92 -10.27 -11.38 -10.16
CA GLU A 92 -10.62 -12.20 -9.00
C GLU A 92 -10.58 -11.39 -7.71
N TRP A 93 -9.55 -10.57 -7.51
CA TRP A 93 -9.44 -9.67 -6.36
C TRP A 93 -10.68 -8.78 -6.19
N VAL A 94 -11.20 -8.20 -7.27
CA VAL A 94 -12.36 -7.29 -7.23
C VAL A 94 -13.67 -8.01 -6.84
N ARG A 95 -13.74 -9.32 -7.04
CA ARG A 95 -14.95 -10.11 -6.74
C ARG A 95 -15.02 -10.57 -5.28
N ASN A 96 -13.92 -10.50 -4.54
CA ASN A 96 -13.84 -10.85 -3.13
C ASN A 96 -14.05 -9.64 -2.24
#